data_AF-B6GUP6-F1
#
_entry.id   AF-B6GUP6-F1
#
_cell.length_a   1.000
_cell.length_b   1.000
_cell.length_c   1.000
_cell.angle_alpha   90.00
_cell.angle_beta   90.00
_cell.angle_gamma   90.00
#
_symmetry.space_group_name_H-M   'P 1'
#
loop_
_entity.id
_entity.type
_entity.pdbx_description
1 polymer ?
#
loop_
_entity_poly.entity_id
_entity_poly.type
_entity_poly.pdbx_seq_one_letter_code
_entity_poly.pdbx_strand_id
1 'polypeptide(L)' 'MAKAKLTILFYCCLIIFLLTMACYFMFYQHVIWGSLTLLGLAFIDSIKLSITYKNMKDRDKNGNH' A
#
# COMPACT_ATOMS: atom_id res chain seq x y z
N MET A 1 -12.90 13.97 6.86
CA MET A 1 -11.83 13.75 5.84
C MET A 1 -10.42 13.58 6.42
N ALA A 2 -10.03 14.24 7.53
CA ALA A 2 -8.66 14.15 8.09
C ALA A 2 -8.24 12.72 8.51
N LYS A 3 -9.15 11.94 9.13
CA LYS A 3 -8.87 10.55 9.53
C LYS A 3 -8.52 9.65 8.33
N ALA A 4 -9.25 9.79 7.22
CA ALA A 4 -9.02 8.99 6.02
C ALA A 4 -7.67 9.28 5.36
N LYS A 5 -7.26 10.55 5.30
CA LYS A 5 -5.94 10.96 4.79
C LYS A 5 -4.80 10.39 5.65
N LEU A 6 -4.95 10.43 6.98
CA LEU A 6 -3.99 9.85 7.91
C LEU A 6 -3.87 8.33 7.75
N THR A 7 -5.00 7.63 7.59
CA THR A 7 -5.04 6.19 7.36
C THR A 7 -4.33 5.80 6.06
N ILE A 8 -4.56 6.55 4.97
CA ILE A 8 -3.88 6.30 3.69
C ILE A 8 -2.36 6.49 3.82
N LEU A 9 -1.95 7.55 4.52
CA LEU A 9 -0.53 7.85 4.74
C LEU A 9 0.15 6.74 5.57
N PHE A 10 -0.54 6.24 6.60
CA PHE A 10 -0.08 5.10 7.39
C PHE A 10 0.05 3.81 6.57
N TYR A 11 -0.94 3.48 5.73
CA TYR A 11 -0.85 2.35 4.81
C TYR A 11 0.30 2.50 3.80
N CYS A 12 0.53 3.72 3.30
CA CYS A 12 1.64 3.99 2.39
C CYS A 12 3.00 3.73 3.09
N CYS A 13 3.16 4.17 4.34
CA CYS A 13 4.36 3.87 5.14
C CYS A 13 4.53 2.36 5.38
N LEU A 14 3.45 1.63 5.66
CA LEU A 14 3.50 0.17 5.83
C LEU A 14 3.93 -0.55 4.54
N ILE A 15 3.44 -0.12 3.38
CA ILE A 15 3.82 -0.69 2.09
C ILE A 15 5.30 -0.47 1.81
N ILE A 16 5.82 0.75 2.05
CA ILE A 16 7.24 1.06 1.88
C ILE A 16 8.09 0.18 2.80
N PHE A 17 7.69 0.03 4.06
CA PHE A 17 8.39 -0.82 5.03
C PHE A 17 8.40 -2.30 4.60
N LEU A 18 7.26 -2.83 4.16
CA LEU A 18 7.14 -4.19 3.60
C LEU A 18 8.04 -4.38 2.37
N LEU A 19 8.12 -3.37 1.50
CA LEU A 19 8.97 -3.41 0.32
C LEU A 19 10.45 -3.41 0.69
N THR A 20 10.87 -2.58 1.66
CA THR A 20 12.24 -2.58 2.17
C THR A 20 12.61 -3.93 2.78
N MET A 21 11.72 -4.52 3.58
CA MET A 21 11.93 -5.85 4.14
C MET A 21 11.99 -6.92 3.05
N ALA A 22 11.12 -6.88 2.04
CA ALA A 22 11.16 -7.81 0.92
C ALA A 22 12.48 -7.72 0.14
N CYS A 23 12.98 -6.50 -0.12
CA CYS A 23 14.30 -6.29 -0.71
C CYS A 23 15.41 -6.85 0.17
N TYR A 24 15.35 -6.62 1.49
CA TYR A 24 16.33 -7.19 2.42
C TYR A 24 16.33 -8.73 2.38
N PHE A 25 15.17 -9.37 2.41
CA PHE A 25 15.06 -10.83 2.31
C PHE A 25 15.56 -11.39 0.97
N MET A 26 15.36 -10.66 -0.15
CA MET A 26 15.91 -11.05 -1.47
C MET A 26 17.43 -11.00 -1.49
N PHE A 27 18.02 -9.88 -1.08
CA PHE A 27 19.45 -9.63 -1.26
C PHE A 27 20.31 -10.23 -0.15
N TYR A 28 19.80 -10.30 1.08
CA TYR A 28 20.59 -10.73 2.23
C TYR A 28 20.39 -12.21 2.56
N GLN A 29 19.15 -12.69 2.47
CA GLN A 29 18.82 -14.06 2.87
C GLN A 29 18.64 -15.01 1.67
N HIS A 30 18.66 -14.49 0.43
CA HIS A 30 18.40 -15.22 -0.82
C HIS A 30 17.08 -16.03 -0.81
N VAL A 31 16.13 -15.66 0.06
CA VAL A 31 14.82 -16.34 0.17
C VAL A 31 13.86 -15.75 -0.86
N ILE A 32 14.15 -16.01 -2.13
CA ILE A 32 13.44 -15.45 -3.30
C ILE A 32 11.92 -15.69 -3.19
N TRP A 33 11.52 -16.89 -2.76
CA TRP A 33 10.11 -17.28 -2.68
C TRP A 33 9.33 -16.51 -1.59
N GLY A 34 9.96 -16.27 -0.44
CA GLY A 34 9.35 -15.51 0.66
C GLY A 34 9.17 -14.05 0.27
N SER A 35 10.20 -13.47 -0.35
CA SER A 35 10.12 -12.10 -0.88
C SER A 35 9.15 -11.94 -2.05
N LEU A 36 8.99 -12.95 -2.92
CA LEU A 36 8.00 -12.92 -3.99
C LEU A 36 6.57 -12.88 -3.44
N THR A 37 6.34 -13.64 -2.36
CA THR A 37 5.05 -13.67 -1.65
C THR A 37 4.76 -12.32 -0.97
N LEU A 38 5.77 -11.75 -0.30
CA LEU A 38 5.71 -10.41 0.31
C LEU A 38 5.45 -9.31 -0.73
N LEU A 39 6.11 -9.38 -1.88
CA LEU A 39 5.93 -8.45 -2.98
C LEU A 39 4.51 -8.54 -3.55
N GLY A 40 3.99 -9.77 -3.74
CA GLY A 40 2.62 -9.99 -4.19
C GLY A 40 1.59 -9.43 -3.21
N LEU A 41 1.78 -9.63 -1.89
CA LEU A 41 0.94 -9.04 -0.84
C LEU A 41 0.97 -7.52 -0.87
N ALA A 42 2.17 -6.93 -0.93
CA ALA A 42 2.34 -5.47 -1.01
C ALA A 42 1.66 -4.88 -2.27
N PHE A 43 1.67 -5.63 -3.38
CA PHE A 43 1.01 -5.23 -4.62
C PHE A 43 -0.53 -5.25 -4.50
N ILE A 44 -1.10 -6.29 -3.89
CA ILE A 44 -2.54 -6.36 -3.64
C ILE A 44 -2.99 -5.23 -2.71
N ASP A 45 -2.23 -4.96 -1.65
CA ASP A 45 -2.54 -3.88 -0.70
C ASP A 45 -2.46 -2.50 -1.36
N SER A 46 -1.49 -2.27 -2.25
CA SER A 46 -1.40 -1.01 -3.00
C SER A 46 -2.54 -0.82 -4.00
N ILE A 47 -3.02 -1.88 -4.66
CA ILE A 47 -4.24 -1.81 -5.50
C ILE A 47 -5.45 -1.46 -4.63
N LYS A 48 -5.61 -2.11 -3.48
CA LYS A 48 -6.73 -1.87 -2.56
C LYS A 48 -6.73 -0.44 -2.03
N LEU A 49 -5.54 0.08 -1.71
CA LEU A 49 -5.34 1.47 -1.30
C LEU A 49 -5.69 2.43 -2.45
N SER A 50 -5.26 2.13 -3.67
CA SER A 50 -5.55 2.94 -4.87
C SER A 50 -7.05 3.04 -5.16
N ILE A 51 -7.77 1.91 -5.10
CA ILE A 51 -9.24 1.88 -5.27
C ILE A 51 -9.92 2.68 -4.14
N THR A 52 -9.46 2.51 -2.90
CA THR A 52 -9.98 3.24 -1.75
C THR A 52 -9.76 4.74 -1.89
N TYR A 53 -8.57 5.15 -2.32
CA TYR A 53 -8.23 6.55 -2.58
C TYR A 53 -9.08 7.13 -3.71
N LYS A 54 -9.26 6.40 -4.81
CA LYS A 54 -10.11 6.79 -5.93
C LYS A 54 -11.57 6.99 -5.48
N ASN A 55 -12.12 6.06 -4.71
CA ASN A 55 -13.47 6.18 -4.14
C ASN A 55 -13.62 7.39 -3.21
N MET A 56 -12.58 7.72 -2.43
CA MET A 56 -12.59 8.93 -1.59
C MET A 56 -12.56 10.21 -2.44
N LYS A 57 -11.75 10.22 -3.51
CA LYS A 57 -11.67 11.35 -4.45
C LYS A 57 -12.97 11.56 -5.23
N ASP A 58 -13.64 10.49 -5.64
CA ASP A 58 -14.95 10.56 -6.32
C ASP A 58 -16.04 11.11 -5.38
N ARG A 59 -16.05 10.71 -4.10
CA ARG A 59 -16.98 11.29 -3.11
C ARG A 59 -16.74 12.77 -2.85
N ASP A 60 -15.49 13.21 -2.84
CA ASP A 60 -15.14 14.63 -2.67
C ASP A 60 -15.60 15.48 -3.87
N LYS A 61 -15.57 14.92 -5.08
CA LYS A 61 -16.10 15.57 -6.29
C LYS A 61 -17.63 15.63 -6.35
N ASN A 62 -18.32 14.60 -5.86
CA ASN A 62 -19.77 14.50 -5.95
C ASN A 62 -20.52 15.20 -4.79
N GLY A 63 -19.82 15.58 -3.72
CA GLY A 63 -20.37 16.33 -2.59
C GLY A 63 -20.33 17.86 -2.75
N ASN A 64 -19.92 18.36 -3.91
CA ASN A 64 -19.79 19.80 -4.20
C ASN A 64 -20.90 20.31 -5.15
N HIS A 65 -22.04 19.61 -5.20
CA HIS A 65 -23.27 20.01 -5.88
C HIS A 65 -24.43 20.06 -4.88
#